data_AF-A0A3E0VPN6-F1
#
_entry.id   AF-A0A3E0VPN6-F1
#
_cell.length_a   1.000
_cell.length_b   1.000
_cell.length_c   1.000
_cell.angle_alpha   90.00
_cell.angle_beta   90.00
_cell.angle_gamma   90.00
#
_symmetry.space_group_name_H-M   'P 1'
#
loop_
_entity.id
_entity.type
_entity.pdbx_description
1 polymer ?
#
loop_
_entity_poly.entity_id
_entity_poly.type
_entity_poly.pdbx_seq_one_letter_code
_entity_poly.pdbx_strand_id
1 'polypeptide(L)'
;MFARSLRDRRADLRVLNLGGGDVDTSSPMGSMLFTVMAALAQMEHDIKRERVTDSIGKHRAAGKDLGGRPRRTTGSSTSETLLGSTGSWATRLRGVRGT
;
A
#
# COMPACT_ATOMS: atom_id res chain seq x y z
N MET A 1 -4.71 21.89 12.63
CA MET A 1 -5.38 20.84 13.40
C MET A 1 -6.87 20.83 13.04
N PHE A 2 -7.47 19.67 12.74
CA PHE A 2 -8.84 19.57 12.21
C PHE A 2 -9.90 20.25 13.08
N ALA A 3 -9.90 20.00 14.40
CA ALA A 3 -10.82 20.65 15.34
C ALA A 3 -10.74 22.19 15.31
N ARG A 4 -9.55 22.77 15.09
CA ARG A 4 -9.38 24.22 14.95
C ARG A 4 -10.10 24.76 13.71
N SER A 5 -9.99 24.06 12.59
CA SER A 5 -10.65 24.47 11.34
C SER A 5 -12.18 24.42 11.43
N LEU A 6 -12.73 23.59 12.32
CA LEU A 6 -14.18 23.58 12.58
C LEU A 6 -14.59 24.82 13.39
N ARG A 7 -13.80 25.22 14.39
CA ARG A 7 -14.05 26.44 15.15
C ARG A 7 -14.00 27.70 14.29
N ASP A 8 -13.08 27.76 13.33
CA ASP A 8 -13.02 28.86 12.35
C ASP A 8 -14.32 28.95 11.52
N ARG A 9 -15.05 27.84 11.39
CA ARG A 9 -16.35 27.73 10.73
C ARG A 9 -17.54 27.82 11.70
N ARG A 10 -17.30 28.22 12.96
CA ARG A 10 -18.31 28.28 14.05
C ARG A 10 -18.99 26.93 14.31
N ALA A 11 -18.24 25.84 14.21
CA ALA A 11 -18.71 24.49 14.53
C ALA A 11 -17.81 23.86 15.60
N ASP A 12 -18.44 23.17 16.55
CA ASP A 12 -17.76 22.38 17.57
C ASP A 12 -17.71 20.90 17.17
N LEU A 13 -16.67 20.20 17.64
CA LEU A 13 -16.52 18.76 17.45
C LEU A 13 -16.79 18.04 18.77
N ARG A 14 -17.80 17.16 18.76
CA ARG A 14 -18.07 16.23 19.85
C ARG A 14 -17.84 14.80 19.39
N VAL A 15 -16.98 14.09 20.11
CA VAL A 15 -16.64 12.69 19.83
C VAL A 15 -17.32 11.82 20.87
N LEU A 16 -18.36 11.10 20.46
CA LEU A 16 -19.21 10.32 21.37
C LEU A 16 -18.48 9.15 22.04
N ASN A 17 -17.38 8.67 21.44
CA ASN A 17 -16.56 7.60 22.00
C ASN A 17 -15.10 7.80 21.59
N LEU A 18 -14.36 8.55 22.40
CA LEU A 18 -12.91 8.69 22.33
C LEU A 18 -12.30 7.98 23.53
N GLY A 19 -11.80 6.76 23.34
CA GLY A 19 -11.22 5.97 24.44
C GLY A 19 -12.24 5.55 25.51
N GLY A 20 -13.51 5.34 25.12
CA GLY A 20 -14.59 4.93 26.03
C GLY A 20 -15.39 6.07 26.66
N GLY A 21 -15.01 7.33 26.40
CA GLY A 21 -15.71 8.51 26.92
C GLY A 21 -16.17 9.48 25.82
N ASP A 22 -17.14 10.33 26.15
CA ASP A 22 -17.59 11.43 25.31
C ASP A 22 -16.68 12.65 25.51
N VAL A 23 -16.24 13.26 24.41
CA VAL A 23 -15.29 14.38 24.41
C VAL A 23 -15.84 15.54 23.59
N ASP A 24 -16.12 16.65 24.26
CA ASP A 24 -16.55 17.90 23.64
C ASP A 24 -15.40 18.91 23.53
N THR A 25 -14.98 19.21 22.30
CA THR A 25 -13.88 20.14 22.00
C THR A 25 -14.26 21.62 22.12
N SER A 26 -15.52 21.95 22.41
CA SER A 26 -15.95 23.30 22.80
C SER A 26 -15.41 23.69 24.19
N SER A 27 -15.19 22.69 25.05
CA SER A 27 -14.64 22.88 26.39
C SER A 27 -13.10 22.96 26.35
N PRO A 28 -12.46 23.78 27.21
CA PRO A 28 -11.00 23.81 27.31
C PRO A 28 -10.40 22.43 27.60
N MET A 29 -11.04 21.63 28.46
CA MET A 29 -10.60 20.28 28.81
C MET A 29 -10.68 19.33 27.61
N GLY A 30 -11.81 19.30 26.89
CA GLY A 30 -11.98 18.42 25.74
C GLY A 30 -11.10 18.82 24.56
N SER A 31 -10.85 20.13 24.35
CA SER A 31 -9.88 20.57 23.34
C SER A 31 -8.45 20.14 23.68
N MET A 32 -8.04 20.18 24.95
CA MET A 32 -6.72 19.67 25.38
C MET A 32 -6.61 18.16 25.18
N LEU A 33 -7.59 17.40 25.66
CA LEU A 33 -7.61 15.94 25.53
C LEU A 33 -7.56 15.50 24.06
N PHE A 34 -8.41 16.07 23.21
CA PHE A 34 -8.40 15.80 21.78
C PHE A 34 -7.03 16.10 21.15
N THR A 35 -6.37 17.17 21.61
CA THR A 35 -5.04 17.54 21.12
C THR A 35 -3.96 16.53 21.47
N VAL A 36 -3.95 16.08 22.73
CA VAL A 36 -3.03 15.05 23.20
C VAL A 36 -3.26 13.74 22.44
N MET A 37 -4.52 13.32 22.28
CA MET A 37 -4.86 12.10 21.56
C MET A 37 -4.44 12.15 20.09
N ALA A 38 -4.62 13.30 19.43
CA ALA A 38 -4.15 13.48 18.05
C ALA A 38 -2.62 13.45 17.94
N ALA A 39 -1.90 14.00 18.93
CA ALA A 39 -0.44 13.94 18.96
C ALA A 39 0.06 12.50 19.14
N LEU A 40 -0.58 11.72 20.03
CA LEU A 40 -0.26 10.30 20.20
C LEU A 40 -0.57 9.49 18.93
N ALA A 41 -1.72 9.72 18.31
CA ALA A 41 -2.08 9.06 17.05
C ALA A 41 -1.07 9.36 15.93
N GLN A 42 -0.57 10.61 15.86
CA GLN A 42 0.47 10.99 14.90
C GLN A 42 1.80 10.28 15.18
N MET A 43 2.24 10.25 16.43
CA MET A 43 3.44 9.52 16.84
C MET A 43 3.36 8.04 16.48
N GLU A 44 2.23 7.38 16.79
CA GLU A 44 2.03 5.97 16.42
C GLU A 44 2.06 5.74 14.92
N HIS A 45 1.46 6.64 14.14
CA HIS A 45 1.47 6.56 12.69
C HIS A 45 2.91 6.65 12.15
N ASP A 46 3.72 7.57 12.67
CA ASP A 46 5.09 7.77 12.21
C ASP A 46 5.99 6.57 12.55
N ILE A 47 5.85 5.99 13.74
CA ILE A 47 6.53 4.74 14.12
C ILE A 47 6.11 3.58 13.21
N LYS A 48 4.82 3.43 12.93
CA LYS A 48 4.32 2.37 12.03
C LYS A 48 4.87 2.57 10.61
N ARG A 49 4.90 3.81 10.12
CA ARG A 49 5.42 4.17 8.80
C ARG A 49 6.90 3.82 8.67
N GLU A 50 7.72 4.19 9.65
CA GLU A 50 9.15 3.89 9.68
C GLU A 50 9.40 2.38 9.55
N ARG A 51 8.69 1.56 10.34
CA ARG A 51 8.81 0.10 10.29
C ARG A 51 8.44 -0.47 8.92
N VAL A 52 7.39 0.06 8.30
CA VAL A 52 6.98 -0.38 6.95
C VAL A 52 8.04 -0.02 5.92
N THR A 53 8.59 1.20 5.97
CA THR A 53 9.65 1.61 5.04
C THR A 53 10.91 0.77 5.20
N ASP A 54 11.30 0.45 6.43
CA ASP A 54 12.44 -0.42 6.73
C ASP A 54 12.24 -1.84 6.18
N SER A 55 11.05 -2.40 6.38
CA SER A 55 10.70 -3.73 5.87
C SER A 55 10.76 -3.78 4.34
N ILE A 56 10.16 -2.77 3.69
CA ILE A 56 10.19 -2.63 2.22
C ILE A 56 11.63 -2.50 1.72
N GLY A 57 12.46 -1.70 2.38
CA GLY A 57 13.87 -1.54 2.05
C GLY A 57 14.63 -2.87 2.10
N LYS A 58 14.45 -3.63 3.17
CA LYS A 58 15.06 -4.97 3.34
C LYS A 58 14.59 -5.97 2.28
N HIS A 59 13.30 -5.99 1.96
CA HIS A 59 12.77 -6.88 0.91
C HIS A 59 13.34 -6.54 -0.47
N ARG A 60 13.39 -5.25 -0.81
CA ARG A 60 13.98 -4.79 -2.07
C ARG A 60 15.47 -5.09 -2.16
N ALA A 61 16.23 -4.85 -1.09
CA ALA A 61 17.66 -5.18 -1.05
C ALA A 61 17.92 -6.69 -1.20
N ALA A 62 17.00 -7.53 -0.71
CA ALA A 62 17.03 -8.98 -0.91
C ALA A 62 16.53 -9.43 -2.31
N GLY A 63 16.18 -8.49 -3.20
CA GLY A 63 15.65 -8.79 -4.54
C GLY A 63 14.26 -9.45 -4.52
N LYS A 64 13.55 -9.40 -3.40
CA LYS A 64 12.24 -10.05 -3.22
C LYS A 64 11.11 -9.11 -3.66
N ASP A 65 10.09 -9.68 -4.28
CA ASP A 65 8.86 -8.97 -4.57
C ASP A 65 8.11 -8.63 -3.27
N LEU A 66 7.40 -7.50 -3.26
CA LEU A 66 6.59 -7.03 -2.13
C LEU A 66 5.19 -7.68 -2.10
N GLY A 67 4.90 -8.61 -3.02
CA GLY A 67 3.64 -9.36 -3.04
C GLY A 67 2.43 -8.54 -3.47
N GLY A 68 2.63 -7.61 -4.41
CA GLY A 68 1.59 -6.72 -4.93
C GLY A 68 0.86 -7.25 -6.17
N ARG A 69 -0.01 -6.40 -6.74
CA ARG A 69 -0.62 -6.69 -8.05
C ARG A 69 0.51 -6.87 -9.08
N PRO A 70 0.59 -8.02 -9.78
CA PRO A 70 1.57 -8.21 -10.83
C PRO A 70 1.46 -7.07 -11.85
N ARG A 71 2.60 -6.50 -12.24
CA ARG A 71 2.63 -5.47 -13.29
C ARG A 71 2.01 -6.09 -14.55
N ARG A 72 0.90 -5.51 -15.04
CA ARG A 72 0.39 -5.87 -16.38
C ARG A 72 1.52 -5.54 -17.35
N THR A 73 2.02 -6.55 -18.04
CA THR A 73 3.00 -6.37 -19.10
C THR A 73 2.34 -5.54 -20.20
N THR A 74 2.75 -4.28 -20.36
CA THR A 74 2.45 -3.54 -21.60
C THR A 74 3.35 -4.16 -22.66
N GLY A 75 2.75 -4.89 -23.59
CA GLY A 75 3.47 -5.51 -24.69
C GLY A 75 4.20 -4.46 -25.52
N SER A 76 5.52 -4.60 -25.59
CA SER A 76 6.26 -4.45 -26.84
C SER A 76 7.41 -5.45 -26.79
N SER A 77 7.46 -6.22 -27.87
CA SER A 77 8.12 -7.51 -28.09
C SER A 77 9.65 -7.46 -27.99
N THR A 78 10.26 -8.64 -27.76
CA THR A 78 11.38 -9.23 -28.53
C THR A 78 11.56 -10.65 -27.95
N SER A 79 10.87 -11.68 -28.46
CA SER A 79 11.39 -12.63 -29.47
C SER A 79 12.87 -12.95 -29.26
N GLU A 80 13.25 -14.21 -29.05
CA GLU A 80 14.63 -14.73 -28.88
C GLU A 80 14.99 -15.02 -27.41
N THR A 81 15.31 -16.28 -27.08
CA THR A 81 16.00 -16.81 -25.88
C THR A 81 15.35 -18.02 -25.20
N LEU A 82 14.08 -18.36 -25.44
CA LEU A 82 13.59 -19.72 -25.13
C LEU A 82 13.58 -20.61 -26.39
N LEU A 83 14.73 -20.63 -27.05
CA LEU A 83 15.29 -21.83 -27.68
C LEU A 83 15.67 -22.83 -26.57
N GLY A 84 14.67 -23.21 -25.78
CA GLY A 84 14.70 -24.35 -24.89
C GLY A 84 14.09 -25.53 -25.63
N SER A 85 14.95 -26.44 -26.06
CA SER A 85 14.78 -27.84 -25.65
C SER A 85 13.45 -28.54 -25.96
N THR A 86 12.73 -28.20 -27.02
CA THR A 86 11.63 -29.06 -27.51
C THR A 86 11.68 -29.16 -29.02
N GLY A 87 11.87 -30.41 -29.45
CA GLY A 87 12.13 -30.79 -30.83
C GLY A 87 11.14 -30.18 -31.80
N SER A 88 11.70 -29.77 -32.94
CA SER A 88 10.98 -29.43 -34.15
C SER A 88 9.93 -30.50 -34.47
N TRP A 89 8.67 -30.19 -34.17
CA TRP A 89 7.51 -30.88 -34.75
C TRP A 89 7.27 -30.44 -36.20
N ALA A 90 7.86 -29.31 -36.60
CA ALA A 90 7.71 -28.72 -37.93
C ALA A 90 8.50 -29.46 -39.04
N THR A 91 9.43 -30.35 -38.70
CA THR A 91 10.18 -31.13 -39.71
C THR A 91 9.56 -32.50 -40.02
N ARG A 92 8.47 -32.91 -39.36
CA ARG A 92 7.95 -34.30 -39.46
C ARG A 92 6.91 -34.55 -40.58
N LEU A 93 6.40 -33.53 -41.28
CA LEU A 93 5.34 -33.73 -42.29
C LEU A 93 5.82 -33.72 -43.76
N ARG A 94 7.10 -34.00 -44.03
CA ARG A 94 7.62 -34.13 -45.40
C ARG A 94 8.00 -35.57 -45.80
N GLY A 95 7.39 -36.57 -45.15
CA GLY A 95 7.71 -37.98 -45.37
C GLY A 95 6.55 -38.94 -45.12
N VAL A 96 5.32 -38.62 -45.53
CA VAL A 96 4.25 -39.62 -45.68
C VAL A 96 3.37 -39.25 -46.89
N ARG A 97 3.79 -39.78 -48.04
CA ARG A 97 3.07 -40.11 -49.28
C ARG A 97 4.20 -40.62 -50.19
N GLY A 98 4.56 -41.90 -50.17
CA GLY A 98 3.70 -43.03 -50.49
C GLY A 98 3.67 -43.14 -52.01
N THR A 99 4.45 -44.12 -52.51
CA THR A 99 4.38 -44.85 -53.80
C THR A 99 3.31 -44.44 -54.81
#